data_AF-A0A958FHH1-F1
#
_entry.id   AF-A0A958FHH1-F1
#
_cell.length_a   1.000
_cell.length_b   1.000
_cell.length_c   1.000
_cell.angle_alpha   90.00
_cell.angle_beta   90.00
_cell.angle_gamma   90.00
#
_symmetry.space_group_name_H-M   'P 1'
#
loop_
_entity.id
_entity.type
_entity.pdbx_description
1 polymer ?
#
loop_
_entity_poly.entity_id
_entity_poly.type
_entity_poly.pdbx_seq_one_letter_code
_entity_poly.pdbx_strand_id
1 'polypeptide(L)'
;PLDRQSEPLHLVLKGTNFQIKVWEALLDIPTGYMLSYLDIADRIGNPRAVRAVAGAVANNPISYVIPCHRVIRNMGVIHQYRWGAARKKAI
;
A
#
# COMPACT_ATOMS: atom_id res chain seq x y z
N PRO A 1 -28.82 -9.13 10.49
CA PRO A 1 -28.87 -8.85 9.04
C PRO A 1 -27.50 -8.38 8.51
N LEU A 2 -27.02 -9.05 7.46
CA LEU A 2 -25.82 -8.78 6.64
C LEU A 2 -24.45 -9.11 7.27
N ASP A 3 -24.22 -10.39 7.57
CA ASP A 3 -22.88 -10.96 7.44
C ASP A 3 -22.67 -11.31 5.95
N ARG A 4 -22.27 -10.33 5.14
CA ARG A 4 -21.71 -10.60 3.81
C ARG A 4 -20.25 -10.99 4.03
N GLN A 5 -20.02 -12.27 4.31
CA GLN A 5 -18.75 -12.89 3.95
C GLN A 5 -18.56 -12.62 2.45
N SER A 6 -17.72 -11.63 2.16
CA SER A 6 -17.54 -11.11 0.81
C SER A 6 -16.66 -12.13 0.10
N GLU A 7 -17.19 -12.80 -0.93
CA GLU A 7 -16.36 -13.70 -1.73
C GLU A 7 -15.10 -12.97 -2.22
N PRO A 8 -13.94 -13.64 -2.23
CA PRO A 8 -12.70 -13.02 -2.67
C PRO A 8 -12.84 -12.56 -4.13
N LEU A 9 -12.52 -11.30 -4.38
CA LEU A 9 -12.53 -10.74 -5.74
C LEU A 9 -11.31 -11.24 -6.51
N HIS A 10 -11.55 -11.95 -7.61
CA HIS A 10 -10.48 -12.41 -8.49
C HIS A 10 -10.10 -11.29 -9.49
N LEU A 11 -8.83 -10.88 -9.50
CA LEU A 11 -8.32 -9.82 -10.36
C LEU A 11 -7.30 -10.39 -11.33
N VAL A 12 -7.42 -10.04 -12.61
CA VAL A 12 -6.39 -10.29 -13.64
C VAL A 12 -5.74 -8.96 -13.97
N LEU A 13 -4.47 -8.81 -13.63
CA LEU A 13 -3.71 -7.58 -13.86
C LEU A 13 -2.85 -7.71 -15.11
N LYS A 14 -2.85 -6.68 -15.96
CA LYS A 14 -1.99 -6.60 -17.14
C LYS A 14 -1.07 -5.39 -17.00
N GLY A 15 0.22 -5.66 -16.92
CA GLY A 15 1.26 -4.64 -16.79
C GLY A 15 2.64 -5.27 -16.94
N THR A 16 3.67 -4.45 -16.84
CA THR A 16 5.05 -4.94 -16.74
C THR A 16 5.25 -5.74 -15.45
N ASN A 17 6.24 -6.64 -15.42
CA ASN A 17 6.59 -7.38 -14.20
C ASN A 17 6.85 -6.45 -13.00
N PHE A 18 7.42 -5.26 -13.25
CA PHE A 18 7.64 -4.26 -12.20
C PHE A 18 6.33 -3.66 -11.69
N GLN A 19 5.41 -3.30 -12.59
CA GLN A 19 4.09 -2.79 -12.21
C GLN A 19 3.29 -3.82 -11.41
N ILE A 20 3.26 -5.07 -11.86
CA ILE A 20 2.55 -6.17 -11.17
C ILE A 20 3.08 -6.33 -9.75
N LYS A 21 4.40 -6.41 -9.57
CA LYS A 21 5.02 -6.48 -8.23
C LYS A 21 4.65 -5.31 -7.32
N VAL A 22 4.61 -4.10 -7.87
CA VAL A 22 4.19 -2.92 -7.12
C VAL A 22 2.72 -3.05 -6.71
N TRP A 23 1.82 -3.43 -7.62
CA TRP A 23 0.40 -3.54 -7.33
C TRP A 23 0.08 -4.67 -6.34
N GLU A 24 0.79 -5.79 -6.40
CA GLU A 24 0.74 -6.85 -5.38
C GLU A 24 1.13 -6.29 -4.00
N ALA A 25 2.25 -5.57 -3.91
CA ALA A 25 2.68 -4.95 -2.66
C ALA A 25 1.68 -3.90 -2.12
N LEU A 26 0.86 -3.28 -2.99
CA LEU A 26 -0.24 -2.40 -2.56
C LEU A 26 -1.40 -3.18 -1.96
N LEU A 27 -1.77 -4.32 -2.56
CA LEU A 27 -2.87 -5.17 -2.05
C LEU A 27 -2.57 -5.71 -0.65
N ASP A 28 -1.29 -5.90 -0.33
CA ASP A 28 -0.83 -6.32 1.01
C ASP A 28 -0.91 -5.23 2.08
N ILE A 29 -1.27 -3.98 1.73
CA ILE A 29 -1.42 -2.91 2.72
C ILE A 29 -2.74 -3.10 3.46
N PRO A 30 -2.75 -3.34 4.79
CA PRO A 30 -3.99 -3.51 5.52
C PRO A 30 -4.79 -2.20 5.59
N THR A 31 -6.11 -2.31 5.74
CA THR A 31 -6.97 -1.13 5.91
C THR A 31 -6.58 -0.34 7.16
N GLY A 32 -6.55 0.99 7.02
CA GLY A 32 -6.12 1.91 8.09
C GLY A 32 -4.61 2.14 8.18
N TYR A 33 -3.81 1.45 7.37
CA TYR A 33 -2.37 1.69 7.25
C TYR A 33 -2.05 2.48 5.99
N MET A 34 -0.99 3.27 6.08
CA MET A 34 -0.36 3.94 4.95
C MET A 34 1.08 3.45 4.86
N LEU A 35 1.71 3.64 3.71
CA LEU A 35 3.13 3.41 3.48
C LEU A 35 3.69 4.55 2.63
N SER A 36 5.01 4.72 2.65
CA SER A 36 5.70 5.60 1.71
C SER A 36 6.08 4.88 0.42
N TYR A 37 6.40 5.62 -0.64
CA TYR A 37 6.98 5.02 -1.85
C TYR A 37 8.30 4.28 -1.57
N LEU A 38 9.05 4.69 -0.55
CA LEU A 38 10.26 4.00 -0.12
C LEU A 38 9.92 2.65 0.52
N ASP A 39 8.92 2.59 1.41
CA ASP A 39 8.49 1.33 2.01
C ASP A 39 8.05 0.31 0.96
N ILE A 40 7.37 0.76 -0.10
CA ILE A 40 7.01 -0.11 -1.23
C ILE A 40 8.24 -0.53 -2.02
N ALA A 41 9.17 0.39 -2.29
CA ALA A 41 10.44 0.08 -2.97
C ALA A 41 11.26 -0.97 -2.19
N ASP A 42 11.28 -0.88 -0.86
CA ASP A 42 11.93 -1.84 0.02
C ASP A 42 11.22 -3.19 0.01
N ARG A 43 9.88 -3.21 0.08
CA ARG A 43 9.07 -4.45 0.02
C ARG A 43 9.27 -5.23 -1.27
N ILE A 44 9.44 -4.55 -2.41
CA ILE A 44 9.71 -5.22 -3.69
C ILE A 44 11.20 -5.56 -3.89
N GLY A 45 12.05 -5.33 -2.89
CA GLY A 45 13.47 -5.65 -2.90
C GLY A 45 14.33 -4.70 -3.76
N ASN A 46 13.82 -3.50 -4.08
CA ASN A 46 14.56 -2.51 -4.85
C ASN A 46 14.45 -1.10 -4.23
N PRO A 47 15.15 -0.83 -3.13
CA PRO A 47 15.12 0.45 -2.40
C PRO A 47 15.40 1.68 -3.28
N ARG A 48 16.19 1.50 -4.35
CA ARG A 48 16.57 2.59 -5.28
C ARG A 48 15.47 2.92 -6.30
N ALA A 49 14.39 2.14 -6.36
CA ALA A 49 13.33 2.27 -7.35
C ALA A 49 12.18 3.20 -6.95
N VAL A 50 12.31 4.04 -5.91
CA VAL A 50 11.25 4.92 -5.38
C VAL A 50 10.50 5.69 -6.49
N ARG A 51 11.23 6.27 -7.45
CA ARG A 51 10.62 7.02 -8.56
C ARG A 51 9.85 6.14 -9.54
N ALA A 52 10.38 4.95 -9.83
CA ALA A 52 9.70 3.97 -10.67
C ALA A 52 8.44 3.43 -9.98
N VAL A 53 8.50 3.20 -8.66
CA VAL A 53 7.34 2.84 -7.84
C VAL A 53 6.26 3.90 -7.93
N ALA A 54 6.59 5.19 -7.77
CA ALA A 54 5.62 6.27 -7.92
C ALA A 54 4.93 6.25 -9.30
N GLY A 55 5.68 5.97 -10.37
CA GLY A 55 5.13 5.78 -11.70
C GLY A 55 4.20 4.56 -11.81
N ALA A 56 4.56 3.43 -11.20
CA ALA A 56 3.71 2.24 -11.19
C ALA A 56 2.42 2.43 -10.37
N VAL A 57 2.49 3.15 -9.25
CA VAL A 57 1.33 3.54 -8.43
C VAL A 57 0.39 4.47 -9.22
N ALA A 58 0.94 5.45 -9.95
CA ALA A 58 0.15 6.35 -10.78
C ALA A 58 -0.54 5.64 -11.96
N ASN A 59 0.05 4.55 -12.45
CA ASN A 59 -0.50 3.73 -13.54
C ASN A 59 -1.40 2.58 -13.04
N ASN A 60 -1.93 2.66 -11.82
CA ASN A 60 -2.84 1.65 -11.29
C ASN A 60 -4.13 1.55 -12.14
N PRO A 61 -4.42 0.39 -12.77
CA PRO A 61 -5.58 0.24 -13.65
C PRO A 61 -6.92 0.17 -12.90
N ILE A 62 -6.92 -0.19 -11.61
CA ILE A 62 -8.14 -0.39 -10.82
C ILE A 62 -8.00 0.35 -9.49
N SER A 63 -8.20 1.67 -9.56
CA SER A 63 -8.21 2.53 -8.38
C SER A 63 -9.24 2.03 -7.35
N TYR A 64 -8.95 2.26 -6.06
CA TYR A 64 -9.70 1.79 -4.89
C TYR A 64 -9.54 0.31 -4.55
N VAL A 65 -9.69 -0.60 -5.51
CA VAL A 65 -9.46 -2.04 -5.29
C VAL A 65 -7.99 -2.32 -5.03
N ILE A 66 -7.11 -1.82 -5.91
CA ILE A 66 -5.69 -1.72 -5.62
C ILE A 66 -5.49 -0.40 -4.85
N PRO A 67 -5.07 -0.43 -3.58
CA PRO A 67 -5.19 0.71 -2.69
C PRO A 67 -4.02 1.71 -2.84
N CYS A 68 -3.87 2.30 -4.03
CA CYS A 68 -2.84 3.29 -4.35
C CYS A 68 -2.93 4.56 -3.48
N HIS A 69 -4.11 4.90 -2.95
CA HIS A 69 -4.33 6.03 -2.04
C HIS A 69 -3.66 5.85 -0.66
N ARG A 70 -3.17 4.64 -0.35
CA ARG A 70 -2.45 4.35 0.91
C ARG A 70 -0.96 4.66 0.81
N VAL A 71 -0.48 5.15 -0.34
CA VAL A 71 0.94 5.48 -0.54
C VAL A 71 1.18 6.98 -0.54
N ILE A 72 2.15 7.43 0.25
CA ILE A 72 2.50 8.85 0.40
C ILE A 72 3.97 9.13 0.08
N ARG A 73 4.28 10.40 -0.20
CA ARG A 73 5.61 10.80 -0.70
C ARG A 73 6.75 10.55 0.29
N ASN A 74 6.48 10.71 1.59
CA ASN A 74 7.43 10.42 2.65
C ASN A 74 6.65 10.17 3.95
N MET A 75 6.91 9.03 4.59
CA MET A 75 6.51 8.76 5.97
C MET A 75 7.55 9.38 6.88
N GLY A 76 7.53 10.71 7.00
CA GLY A 76 8.26 11.37 8.07
C GLY A 76 7.68 10.91 9.41
N VAL A 77 8.23 9.85 9.99
CA VAL A 77 8.07 9.52 11.42
C VAL A 77 6.61 9.30 11.88
N ILE A 78 5.80 8.50 11.16
CA ILE A 78 4.51 8.04 11.71
C ILE A 78 4.69 6.74 12.54
N HIS A 79 5.92 6.26 12.74
CA HIS A 79 6.24 5.28 13.77
C HIS A 79 6.31 5.87 15.18
N GLN A 80 6.25 7.20 15.32
CA GLN A 80 6.00 7.85 16.60
C GLN A 80 4.79 8.77 16.45
N TYR A 81 3.63 8.22 16.80
CA TYR A 81 2.51 9.00 17.29
C TYR A 81 3.06 10.17 18.12
N ARG A 82 2.58 11.40 17.89
CA ARG A 82 3.00 12.61 18.66
C ARG A 82 2.87 12.45 20.19
N TRP A 83 2.23 11.36 20.65
CA TRP A 83 2.04 11.00 22.04
C TRP A 83 2.48 9.55 22.40
N GLY A 84 3.33 8.92 21.60
CA GLY A 84 3.92 7.60 21.86
C GLY A 84 2.99 6.38 21.69
N ALA A 85 3.58 5.22 21.39
CA ALA A 85 2.88 3.95 21.16
C ALA A 85 2.06 3.44 22.37
N ALA A 86 2.30 3.98 23.57
CA ALA A 86 1.62 3.59 24.80
C ALA A 86 0.14 4.04 24.86
N ARG A 87 -0.27 5.08 24.13
CA ARG A 87 -1.66 5.60 24.20
C ARG A 87 -2.68 4.88 23.33
N LYS A 88 -2.28 3.85 22.57
CA LYS A 88 -3.18 3.01 21.75
C LYS A 88 -3.60 1.70 22.43
N LYS A 89 -3.39 1.57 23.75
CA LYS A 89 -3.86 0.43 24.56
C LYS A 89 -5.08 0.75 25.43
N ALA A 90 -5.67 1.92 25.28
CA ALA A 90 -6.83 2.37 26.05
C ALA A 90 -8.04 2.77 25.17
N ILE A 91 -7.99 2.49 23.87
CA ILE A 91 -9.14 2.59 22.94
C ILE A 91 -9.13 1.34 22.08
#